data_AF-A0A966PZ86-F1
#
_entry.id   AF-A0A966PZ86-F1
#
_cell.length_a   1.000
_cell.length_b   1.000
_cell.length_c   1.000
_cell.angle_alpha   90.00
_cell.angle_beta   90.00
_cell.angle_gamma   90.00
#
_symmetry.space_group_name_H-M   'P 1'
#
loop_
_entity.id
_entity.type
_entity.pdbx_description
1 polymer ?
#
loop_
_entity_poly.entity_id
_entity_poly.type
_entity_poly.pdbx_seq_one_letter_code
_entity_poly.pdbx_strand_id
1 'polypeptide(L)'
;MQQISGYLYQQIITVVKNSDLALHRENQLFYAKPLQIYKGVDNRFKFVIKNNDQKPVSLLQSTVLFNLIDSTTKELVFSRNLDLVYTRDGVATCLIEGSLLDNINAGLYNYSIVATNGEGEQEIVYSDDNYQAQGQARIQDSVYPQFTPSYSANNFTYSNNSDTNYVNVAYSSSFLTANYVRGSAVYQTVQYNSNAFTGNIQLQASMDAKSVVDSNSFTTISYANCANVSGSNYFNFQGKYRAVRFKVSQISGQMNYIYYRP
;
A
#
# COMPACT_ATOMS: atom_id res chain seq x y z
N MET A 1 -21.31 -32.04 6.14
CA MET A 1 -20.39 -30.88 6.00
C MET A 1 -20.92 -30.01 4.89
N GLN A 2 -21.36 -28.79 5.20
CA GLN A 2 -21.77 -27.83 4.18
C GLN A 2 -20.50 -27.21 3.60
N GLN A 3 -20.19 -27.56 2.36
CA GLN A 3 -19.06 -26.99 1.63
C GLN A 3 -19.41 -25.54 1.31
N ILE A 4 -18.71 -24.60 1.95
CA ILE A 4 -18.79 -23.18 1.58
C ILE A 4 -18.04 -23.05 0.26
N SER A 5 -18.77 -23.06 -0.85
CA SER A 5 -18.23 -22.70 -2.16
C SER A 5 -17.98 -21.19 -2.17
N GLY A 6 -16.75 -20.78 -1.85
CA GLY A 6 -16.29 -19.42 -2.12
C GLY A 6 -16.18 -19.23 -3.63
N TYR A 7 -17.20 -18.65 -4.26
CA TYR A 7 -17.11 -18.25 -5.66
C TYR A 7 -16.06 -17.13 -5.76
N LEU A 8 -14.91 -17.42 -6.37
CA LEU A 8 -14.02 -16.40 -6.91
C LEU A 8 -14.74 -15.73 -8.08
N TYR A 9 -15.66 -14.80 -7.79
CA TYR A 9 -16.38 -14.10 -8.83
C TYR A 9 -15.44 -13.06 -9.44
N GLN A 10 -14.99 -13.31 -10.67
CA GLN A 10 -14.38 -12.27 -11.49
C GLN A 10 -15.40 -11.14 -11.64
N GLN A 11 -15.02 -9.89 -11.41
CA GLN A 11 -15.94 -8.78 -11.62
C GLN A 11 -16.24 -8.69 -13.12
N ILE A 12 -17.52 -8.80 -13.46
CA ILE A 12 -18.02 -8.71 -14.83
C ILE A 12 -18.56 -7.31 -15.05
N ILE A 13 -17.98 -6.57 -15.98
CA ILE A 13 -18.39 -5.22 -16.37
C ILE A 13 -18.88 -5.28 -17.81
N THR A 14 -20.09 -4.80 -18.05
CA THR A 14 -20.63 -4.68 -19.41
C THR A 14 -20.38 -3.26 -19.90
N VAL A 15 -19.81 -3.14 -21.09
CA VAL A 15 -19.52 -1.85 -21.74
C VAL A 15 -20.13 -1.85 -23.13
N VAL A 16 -20.49 -0.67 -23.63
CA VAL A 16 -21.23 -0.54 -24.88
C VAL A 16 -20.40 0.20 -25.93
N LYS A 17 -20.25 -0.43 -27.09
CA LYS A 17 -19.66 0.17 -28.28
C LYS A 17 -20.79 0.63 -29.21
N ASN A 18 -20.75 1.88 -29.66
CA ASN A 18 -21.66 2.33 -30.70
C ASN A 18 -21.06 1.97 -32.06
N SER A 19 -21.72 1.09 -32.81
CA SER A 19 -21.29 0.63 -34.12
C SER A 19 -22.31 0.94 -35.23
N ASP A 20 -23.38 1.67 -34.91
CA ASP A 20 -24.46 1.99 -35.85
C ASP A 20 -24.52 3.50 -36.08
N LEU A 21 -24.64 3.90 -37.34
CA LEU A 21 -24.82 5.29 -37.76
C LEU A 21 -26.24 5.81 -37.47
N ALA A 22 -27.16 4.94 -37.05
CA ALA A 22 -28.52 5.30 -36.67
C ALA A 22 -28.57 6.06 -35.33
N LEU A 23 -29.23 7.22 -35.35
CA LEU A 23 -29.23 8.28 -34.33
C LEU A 23 -29.91 7.94 -32.98
N HIS A 24 -30.46 6.73 -32.79
CA HIS A 24 -31.26 6.44 -31.59
C HIS A 24 -30.79 5.16 -30.90
N ARG A 25 -30.16 5.34 -29.73
CA ARG A 25 -29.89 4.27 -28.77
C ARG A 25 -31.11 4.15 -27.86
N GLU A 26 -31.92 3.11 -28.05
CA GLU A 26 -33.12 2.86 -27.23
C GLU A 26 -32.79 2.36 -25.82
N ASN A 27 -31.61 1.73 -25.63
CA ASN A 27 -31.25 1.06 -24.39
C ASN A 27 -30.04 1.71 -23.68
N GLN A 28 -30.29 2.30 -22.51
CA GLN A 28 -29.25 2.75 -21.58
C GLN A 28 -28.66 1.57 -20.80
N LEU A 29 -27.39 1.68 -20.39
CA LEU A 29 -26.81 0.73 -19.43
C LEU A 29 -27.45 1.02 -18.07
N PHE A 30 -28.19 0.09 -17.49
CA PHE A 30 -28.70 0.27 -16.13
C PHE A 30 -27.67 -0.23 -15.11
N TYR A 31 -27.36 0.62 -14.13
CA TYR A 31 -26.49 0.31 -12.99
C TYR A 31 -25.06 -0.12 -13.35
N ALA A 32 -24.29 0.80 -13.96
CA ALA A 32 -22.85 0.62 -14.12
C ALA A 32 -22.18 0.57 -12.74
N LYS A 33 -21.76 -0.63 -12.31
CA LYS A 33 -21.08 -0.81 -11.02
C LYS A 33 -19.64 -0.27 -11.13
N PRO A 34 -19.17 0.48 -10.12
CA PRO A 34 -17.78 0.94 -10.12
C PRO A 34 -16.83 -0.26 -9.99
N LEU A 35 -15.79 -0.26 -10.82
CA LEU A 35 -14.71 -1.26 -10.80
C LEU A 35 -13.98 -1.20 -9.45
N GLN A 36 -13.95 -2.30 -8.67
CA GLN A 36 -13.19 -2.32 -7.41
C GLN A 36 -11.86 -3.04 -7.64
N ILE A 37 -10.77 -2.32 -7.41
CA ILE A 37 -9.40 -2.80 -7.54
C ILE A 37 -8.80 -2.86 -6.15
N TYR A 38 -8.18 -3.98 -5.79
CA TYR A 38 -7.60 -4.18 -4.47
C TYR A 38 -6.08 -4.17 -4.52
N LYS A 39 -5.44 -3.37 -3.66
CA LYS A 39 -3.98 -3.31 -3.56
C LYS A 39 -3.39 -4.59 -2.94
N GLY A 40 -2.17 -4.93 -3.34
CA GLY A 40 -1.38 -6.04 -2.82
C GLY A 40 -1.75 -7.43 -3.37
N VAL A 41 -2.77 -7.53 -4.22
CA VAL A 41 -3.18 -8.78 -4.88
C VAL A 41 -3.44 -8.54 -6.35
N ASP A 42 -3.35 -9.62 -7.13
CA ASP A 42 -3.69 -9.58 -8.54
C ASP A 42 -5.21 -9.50 -8.72
N ASN A 43 -5.65 -8.55 -9.55
CA ASN A 43 -7.05 -8.33 -9.83
C ASN A 43 -7.37 -8.78 -11.26
N ARG A 44 -8.36 -9.66 -11.41
CA ARG A 44 -8.82 -10.14 -12.72
C ARG A 44 -10.24 -9.65 -13.00
N PHE A 45 -10.37 -8.90 -14.09
CA PHE A 45 -11.62 -8.30 -14.53
C PHE A 45 -12.06 -8.90 -15.86
N LYS A 46 -13.37 -9.01 -16.06
CA LYS A 46 -13.97 -9.44 -17.31
C LYS A 46 -14.83 -8.31 -17.87
N PHE A 47 -14.52 -7.89 -19.08
CA PHE A 47 -15.27 -6.91 -19.84
C PHE A 47 -16.08 -7.61 -20.92
N VAL A 48 -17.38 -7.31 -20.98
CA VAL A 48 -18.28 -7.79 -22.03
C VAL A 48 -18.69 -6.59 -22.86
N ILE A 49 -18.23 -6.55 -24.11
CA ILE A 49 -18.47 -5.47 -25.05
C ILE A 49 -19.73 -5.80 -25.86
N LYS A 50 -20.73 -4.94 -25.74
CA LYS A 50 -22.03 -5.07 -26.42
C LYS A 50 -22.30 -3.87 -27.32
N ASN A 51 -23.23 -4.00 -28.25
CA ASN A 51 -23.73 -2.86 -29.02
C ASN A 51 -24.91 -2.20 -28.30
N ASN A 52 -25.48 -1.17 -28.93
CA ASN A 52 -26.68 -0.46 -28.43
C ASN A 52 -27.89 -1.38 -28.21
N ASP A 53 -28.00 -2.49 -28.95
CA ASP A 53 -29.07 -3.48 -28.85
C ASP A 53 -28.73 -4.59 -27.82
N GLN A 54 -27.76 -4.35 -26.93
CA GLN A 54 -27.27 -5.32 -25.94
C GLN A 54 -26.80 -6.67 -26.52
N LYS A 55 -26.50 -6.72 -27.82
CA LYS A 55 -25.92 -7.88 -28.48
C LYS A 55 -24.39 -7.84 -28.36
N PRO A 56 -23.73 -8.98 -28.15
CA PRO A 56 -22.27 -9.03 -28.10
C PRO A 56 -21.67 -8.54 -29.42
N VAL A 57 -20.60 -7.74 -29.32
CA VAL A 57 -19.86 -7.27 -30.50
C VAL A 57 -18.64 -8.16 -30.69
N SER A 58 -18.44 -8.64 -31.91
CA SER A 58 -17.24 -9.41 -32.26
C SER A 58 -15.99 -8.52 -32.16
N LEU A 59 -14.98 -9.02 -31.43
CA LEU A 59 -13.66 -8.40 -31.26
C LEU A 59 -12.59 -9.06 -32.13
N LEU A 60 -12.99 -9.79 -33.18
CA LEU A 60 -12.05 -10.38 -34.12
C LEU A 60 -11.16 -9.30 -34.73
N GLN A 61 -9.84 -9.54 -34.75
CA GLN A 61 -8.82 -8.62 -35.25
C GLN A 61 -8.83 -7.22 -34.61
N SER A 62 -9.54 -7.05 -33.49
CA SER A 62 -9.55 -5.79 -32.75
C SER A 62 -8.52 -5.84 -31.63
N THR A 63 -7.98 -4.70 -31.22
CA THR A 63 -7.20 -4.57 -29.98
C THR A 63 -7.96 -3.67 -29.01
N VAL A 64 -8.09 -4.09 -27.75
CA VAL A 64 -8.80 -3.30 -26.75
C VAL A 64 -7.82 -2.84 -25.68
N LEU A 65 -7.77 -1.54 -25.44
CA LEU A 65 -6.90 -0.88 -24.47
C LEU A 65 -7.73 -0.40 -23.27
N PHE A 66 -7.30 -0.77 -22.08
CA PHE A 66 -7.80 -0.26 -20.82
C PHE A 66 -6.88 0.84 -20.29
N ASN A 67 -7.44 1.98 -19.94
CA ASN A 67 -6.73 3.10 -19.34
C ASN A 67 -7.30 3.39 -17.97
N LEU A 68 -6.44 3.55 -16.96
CA LEU A 68 -6.82 4.08 -15.66
C LEU A 68 -6.37 5.55 -15.56
N ILE A 69 -7.27 6.43 -15.13
CA ILE A 69 -7.10 7.88 -15.10
C ILE A 69 -7.37 8.36 -13.67
N ASP A 70 -6.50 9.23 -13.15
CA ASP A 70 -6.74 9.86 -11.85
C ASP A 70 -7.94 10.83 -11.94
N SER A 71 -8.90 10.69 -11.00
CA SER A 71 -10.11 11.50 -11.02
C SER A 71 -9.84 12.98 -10.74
N THR A 72 -8.74 13.30 -10.06
CA THR A 72 -8.35 14.64 -9.62
C THR A 72 -7.39 15.30 -10.60
N THR A 73 -6.27 14.64 -10.92
CA THR A 73 -5.25 15.23 -11.83
C THR A 73 -5.61 15.07 -13.31
N LYS A 74 -6.55 14.17 -13.64
CA LYS A 74 -6.90 13.76 -15.01
C LYS A 74 -5.74 13.14 -15.80
N GLU A 75 -4.68 12.75 -15.11
CA GLU A 75 -3.53 12.09 -15.73
C GLU A 75 -3.76 10.60 -15.89
N LEU A 76 -3.13 10.02 -16.92
CA LEU A 76 -3.10 8.58 -17.14
C LEU A 76 -2.20 7.94 -16.09
N VAL A 77 -2.75 7.05 -15.27
CA VAL A 77 -2.00 6.29 -14.27
C VAL A 77 -1.28 5.11 -14.94
N PHE A 78 -2.01 4.33 -15.73
CA PHE A 78 -1.44 3.26 -16.57
C PHE A 78 -2.41 2.85 -17.68
N SER A 79 -1.86 2.16 -18.68
CA SER A 79 -2.59 1.51 -19.76
C SER A 79 -2.22 0.03 -19.86
N ARG A 80 -3.20 -0.83 -20.16
CA ARG A 80 -2.99 -2.26 -20.41
C ARG A 80 -3.86 -2.73 -21.56
N ASN A 81 -3.28 -3.56 -22.43
CA ASN A 81 -4.07 -4.28 -23.42
C ASN A 81 -4.89 -5.36 -22.73
N LEU A 82 -6.14 -5.52 -23.17
CA LEU A 82 -7.01 -6.59 -22.70
C LEU A 82 -6.72 -7.89 -23.46
N ASP A 83 -6.76 -9.00 -22.74
CA ASP A 83 -6.68 -10.34 -23.32
C ASP A 83 -8.05 -10.72 -23.88
N LEU A 84 -8.12 -10.99 -25.18
CA LEU A 84 -9.36 -11.38 -25.84
C LEU A 84 -9.59 -12.89 -25.65
N VAL A 85 -10.64 -13.26 -24.92
CA VAL A 85 -10.91 -14.66 -24.56
C VAL A 85 -11.99 -15.26 -25.48
N TYR A 86 -13.17 -14.66 -25.50
CA TYR A 86 -14.26 -15.07 -26.39
C TYR A 86 -14.53 -13.94 -27.38
N THR A 87 -13.72 -13.88 -28.43
CA THR A 87 -13.76 -12.79 -29.43
C THR A 87 -15.11 -12.67 -30.13
N ARG A 88 -15.79 -13.78 -30.42
CA ARG A 88 -17.13 -13.76 -31.04
C ARG A 88 -18.22 -13.23 -30.11
N ASP A 89 -18.07 -13.45 -28.81
CA ASP A 89 -19.03 -13.04 -27.77
C ASP A 89 -18.67 -11.69 -27.13
N GLY A 90 -17.66 -10.99 -27.66
CA GLY A 90 -17.23 -9.68 -27.17
C GLY A 90 -16.61 -9.70 -25.78
N VAL A 91 -16.03 -10.82 -25.35
CA VAL A 91 -15.47 -10.96 -24.00
C VAL A 91 -13.96 -10.76 -24.00
N ALA A 92 -13.52 -9.79 -23.22
CA ALA A 92 -12.13 -9.49 -22.94
C ALA A 92 -11.84 -9.58 -21.43
N THR A 93 -10.62 -9.89 -21.05
CA THR A 93 -10.18 -9.91 -19.65
C THR A 93 -9.00 -9.00 -19.41
N CYS A 94 -8.94 -8.39 -18.23
CA CYS A 94 -7.80 -7.59 -17.78
C CYS A 94 -7.21 -8.24 -16.54
N LEU A 95 -5.89 -8.47 -16.54
CA LEU A 95 -5.13 -8.77 -15.34
C LEU A 95 -4.40 -7.50 -14.92
N ILE A 96 -4.72 -7.00 -13.74
CA ILE A 96 -3.99 -5.92 -13.08
C ILE A 96 -3.16 -6.57 -11.97
N GLU A 97 -1.86 -6.64 -12.21
CA GLU A 97 -0.89 -7.22 -11.29
C GLU A 97 -0.79 -6.36 -10.02
N GLY A 98 -0.65 -7.00 -8.86
CA GLY A 98 -0.50 -6.31 -7.58
C GLY A 98 0.68 -5.35 -7.56
N SER A 99 1.79 -5.71 -8.22
CA SER A 99 3.01 -4.90 -8.34
C SER A 99 2.79 -3.55 -9.03
N LEU A 100 1.84 -3.47 -9.97
CA LEU A 100 1.48 -2.22 -10.64
C LEU A 100 0.79 -1.25 -9.68
N LEU A 101 0.08 -1.79 -8.68
CA LEU A 101 -0.71 -1.02 -7.73
C LEU A 101 0.10 -0.52 -6.54
N ASP A 102 1.32 -1.02 -6.32
CA ASP A 102 2.13 -0.70 -5.14
C ASP A 102 2.36 0.80 -4.97
N ASN A 103 2.73 1.49 -6.05
CA ASN A 103 3.02 2.92 -6.06
C ASN A 103 1.80 3.82 -6.31
N ILE A 104 0.59 3.25 -6.44
CA ILE A 104 -0.63 4.01 -6.71
C ILE A 104 -1.41 4.22 -5.41
N ASN A 105 -1.82 5.45 -5.10
CA ASN A 105 -2.58 5.72 -3.89
C ASN A 105 -3.99 5.10 -3.96
N ALA A 106 -4.53 4.67 -2.82
CA ALA A 106 -5.93 4.24 -2.76
C ALA A 106 -6.86 5.45 -2.91
N GLY A 107 -7.95 5.30 -3.66
CA GLY A 107 -8.80 6.43 -4.00
C GLY A 107 -9.83 6.13 -5.08
N LEU A 108 -10.47 7.22 -5.55
CA LEU A 108 -11.40 7.22 -6.66
C LEU A 108 -10.65 7.52 -7.95
N TYR A 109 -10.84 6.66 -8.95
CA TYR A 109 -10.23 6.74 -10.26
C TYR A 109 -11.32 6.67 -11.33
N ASN A 110 -10.99 7.10 -12.54
CA ASN A 110 -11.81 6.84 -13.71
C ASN A 110 -11.09 5.81 -14.58
N TYR A 111 -11.82 5.03 -15.35
CA TYR A 111 -11.25 4.19 -16.39
C TYR A 111 -11.89 4.49 -17.74
N SER A 112 -11.15 4.30 -18.82
CA SER A 112 -11.69 4.35 -20.18
C SER A 112 -11.23 3.13 -20.98
N ILE A 113 -12.04 2.74 -21.95
CA ILE A 113 -11.75 1.63 -22.84
C ILE A 113 -11.76 2.15 -24.27
N VAL A 114 -10.67 1.88 -24.99
CA VAL A 114 -10.53 2.22 -26.41
C VAL A 114 -10.41 0.92 -27.19
N ALA A 115 -11.26 0.72 -28.18
CA ALA A 115 -11.14 -0.39 -29.10
C ALA A 115 -10.53 0.12 -30.41
N THR A 116 -9.55 -0.59 -30.96
CA THR A 116 -9.01 -0.33 -32.29
C THR A 116 -9.38 -1.50 -33.17
N ASN A 117 -10.04 -1.25 -34.29
CA ASN A 117 -10.46 -2.29 -35.23
C ASN A 117 -9.27 -2.80 -36.07
N GLY A 118 -9.50 -3.86 -36.87
CA GLY A 118 -8.46 -4.45 -37.72
C GLY A 118 -7.96 -3.52 -38.85
N GLU A 119 -8.65 -2.41 -39.09
CA GLU A 119 -8.30 -1.38 -40.07
C GLU A 119 -7.53 -0.20 -39.45
N GLY A 120 -7.32 -0.24 -38.13
CA GLY A 120 -6.55 0.77 -37.38
C GLY A 120 -7.36 1.96 -36.88
N GLU A 121 -8.69 1.96 -37.06
CA GLU A 121 -9.56 3.02 -36.55
C GLU A 121 -9.82 2.84 -35.05
N GLN A 122 -9.73 3.95 -34.31
CA GLN A 122 -10.00 3.98 -32.88
C GLN A 122 -11.47 4.34 -32.63
N GLU A 123 -12.14 3.48 -31.88
CA GLU A 123 -13.54 3.63 -31.51
C GLU A 123 -13.66 3.74 -29.99
N ILE A 124 -14.54 4.65 -29.56
CA ILE A 124 -14.83 4.88 -28.15
C ILE A 124 -15.77 3.78 -27.67
N VAL A 125 -15.41 3.16 -26.54
CA VAL A 125 -16.29 2.25 -25.82
C VAL A 125 -16.87 2.99 -24.61
N TYR A 126 -18.20 3.14 -24.60
CA TYR A 126 -18.92 3.79 -23.51
C TYR A 126 -19.01 2.86 -22.31
N SER A 127 -18.66 3.39 -21.14
CA SER A 127 -18.56 2.64 -19.89
C SER A 127 -19.59 3.06 -18.84
N ASP A 128 -20.47 4.02 -19.17
CA ASP A 128 -21.49 4.57 -18.27
C ASP A 128 -22.89 4.67 -18.91
N ASP A 129 -23.89 4.90 -18.05
CA ASP A 129 -25.30 5.03 -18.41
C ASP A 129 -25.63 6.31 -19.20
N ASN A 130 -24.85 7.38 -19.00
CA ASN A 130 -25.08 8.71 -19.56
C ASN A 130 -24.07 9.10 -20.67
N TYR A 131 -23.75 8.17 -21.58
CA TYR A 131 -22.86 8.43 -22.73
C TYR A 131 -21.44 8.89 -22.38
N GLN A 132 -20.97 8.60 -21.16
CA GLN A 132 -19.59 8.89 -20.77
C GLN A 132 -18.66 7.75 -21.20
N ALA A 133 -17.55 8.12 -21.82
CA ALA A 133 -16.44 7.21 -22.13
C ALA A 133 -15.59 6.88 -20.88
N GLN A 134 -15.88 7.53 -19.75
CA GLN A 134 -15.22 7.32 -18.47
C GLN A 134 -16.15 6.58 -17.52
N GLY A 135 -15.72 5.40 -17.06
CA GLY A 135 -16.38 4.65 -16.01
C GLY A 135 -15.69 4.90 -14.67
N GLN A 136 -16.39 4.66 -13.56
CA GLN A 136 -15.82 4.84 -12.23
C GLN A 136 -15.03 3.60 -11.80
N ALA A 137 -13.82 3.81 -11.28
CA ALA A 137 -12.99 2.80 -10.63
C ALA A 137 -12.63 3.24 -9.21
N ARG A 138 -12.43 2.28 -8.31
CA ARG A 138 -12.01 2.53 -6.94
C ARG A 138 -10.87 1.59 -6.58
N ILE A 139 -9.75 2.17 -6.17
CA ILE A 139 -8.63 1.42 -5.61
C ILE A 139 -8.79 1.38 -4.10
N GLN A 140 -8.83 0.18 -3.52
CA GLN A 140 -8.98 -0.06 -2.09
C GLN A 140 -7.71 -0.72 -1.52
N ASP A 141 -7.19 -0.16 -0.43
CA ASP A 141 -6.08 -0.71 0.35
C ASP A 141 -6.64 -1.36 1.63
N SER A 142 -7.26 -2.53 1.49
CA SER A 142 -7.94 -3.21 2.61
C SER A 142 -7.68 -4.71 2.66
N VAL A 143 -6.90 -5.24 1.73
CA VAL A 143 -6.56 -6.68 1.71
C VAL A 143 -5.47 -7.00 2.73
N TYR A 144 -4.54 -6.07 2.93
CA TYR A 144 -3.45 -6.19 3.89
C TYR A 144 -3.54 -5.11 4.96
N PRO A 145 -2.93 -5.33 6.15
CA PRO A 145 -2.78 -4.28 7.13
C PRO A 145 -1.98 -3.12 6.53
N GLN A 146 -2.52 -1.92 6.67
CA GLN A 146 -1.88 -0.71 6.17
C GLN A 146 -0.47 -0.55 6.76
N PHE A 147 0.49 -0.21 5.90
CA PHE A 147 1.84 0.10 6.35
C PHE A 147 1.79 1.27 7.34
N THR A 148 2.24 1.02 8.57
CA THR A 148 2.47 2.07 9.56
C THR A 148 3.97 2.36 9.60
N PRO A 149 4.42 3.60 9.38
CA PRO A 149 5.83 3.94 9.47
C PRO A 149 6.38 3.68 10.88
N SER A 150 7.63 3.26 10.97
CA SER A 150 8.33 3.11 12.24
C SER A 150 8.58 4.47 12.89
N TYR A 151 8.61 4.51 14.21
CA TYR A 151 8.91 5.73 14.95
C TYR A 151 10.40 6.06 14.88
N SER A 152 10.73 7.30 14.56
CA SER A 152 12.10 7.80 14.60
C SER A 152 12.47 8.24 16.01
N ALA A 153 13.52 7.64 16.56
CA ALA A 153 14.07 7.95 17.88
C ALA A 153 15.37 8.76 17.77
N ASN A 154 15.42 9.71 16.83
CA ASN A 154 16.64 10.44 16.46
C ASN A 154 16.86 11.72 17.29
N ASN A 155 15.89 12.12 18.11
CA ASN A 155 16.02 13.27 19.01
C ASN A 155 16.73 12.85 20.28
N PHE A 156 18.01 13.11 20.30
CA PHE A 156 18.92 12.65 21.34
C PHE A 156 19.33 13.83 22.24
N THR A 157 18.83 13.87 23.47
CA THR A 157 19.24 14.89 24.45
C THR A 157 20.54 14.47 25.13
N TYR A 158 21.56 15.33 25.07
CA TYR A 158 22.87 15.10 25.67
C TYR A 158 22.78 15.26 27.19
N SER A 159 23.27 14.27 27.93
CA SER A 159 23.66 14.44 29.32
C SER A 159 25.15 14.15 29.45
N ASN A 160 25.96 15.18 29.69
CA ASN A 160 27.37 14.99 30.05
C ASN A 160 27.41 14.50 31.49
N ASN A 161 27.85 13.27 31.69
CA ASN A 161 28.24 12.83 33.03
C ASN A 161 29.64 13.40 33.32
N SER A 162 29.81 14.09 34.44
CA SER A 162 31.04 14.76 34.84
C SER A 162 32.13 13.80 35.34
N ASP A 163 32.33 12.67 34.65
CA ASP A 163 33.35 11.67 34.96
C ASP A 163 34.40 11.67 33.83
N THR A 164 35.60 12.11 34.17
CA THR A 164 36.70 12.47 33.25
C THR A 164 37.40 11.27 32.61
N ASN A 165 36.94 10.04 32.84
CA ASN A 165 37.52 8.83 32.25
C ASN A 165 36.64 8.12 31.20
N TYR A 166 35.44 8.63 30.91
CA TYR A 166 34.59 8.08 29.85
C TYR A 166 33.80 9.19 29.16
N VAL A 167 33.99 9.36 27.85
CA VAL A 167 33.15 10.22 26.99
C VAL A 167 31.79 9.55 26.74
N ASN A 168 31.10 9.10 27.80
CA ASN A 168 29.80 8.46 27.70
C ASN A 168 28.73 9.54 27.51
N VAL A 169 28.51 9.96 26.27
CA VAL A 169 27.31 10.74 25.94
C VAL A 169 26.12 9.79 26.01
N ALA A 170 25.27 9.98 27.03
CA ALA A 170 24.01 9.26 27.16
C ALA A 170 22.88 10.05 26.49
N TYR A 171 22.28 9.45 25.47
CA TYR A 171 21.12 10.02 24.80
C TYR A 171 19.83 9.36 25.29
N SER A 172 18.70 10.06 25.35
CA SER A 172 17.39 9.45 25.63
C SER A 172 16.38 9.93 24.59
N SER A 173 15.74 9.02 23.87
CA SER A 173 14.66 9.36 22.94
C SER A 173 13.37 9.75 23.67
N SER A 174 12.54 10.59 23.06
CA SER A 174 11.17 10.87 23.54
C SER A 174 10.36 9.57 23.67
N PHE A 175 9.50 9.48 24.69
CA PHE A 175 8.70 8.28 24.94
C PHE A 175 7.77 8.00 23.77
N LEU A 176 7.74 6.74 23.35
CA LEU A 176 6.79 6.24 22.37
C LEU A 176 5.70 5.53 23.14
N THR A 177 4.49 6.10 23.12
CA THR A 177 3.29 5.43 23.64
C THR A 177 3.05 4.21 22.77
N ALA A 178 3.50 3.03 23.23
CA ALA A 178 3.18 1.80 22.53
C ALA A 178 1.66 1.62 22.60
N ASN A 179 1.01 1.55 21.43
CA ASN A 179 -0.42 1.33 21.36
C ASN A 179 -0.79 0.05 22.13
N TYR A 180 -1.60 0.21 23.18
CA TYR A 180 -2.08 -0.84 24.10
C TYR A 180 -2.90 -1.95 23.41
N VAL A 181 -3.23 -1.79 22.14
CA VAL A 181 -4.31 -2.52 21.44
C VAL A 181 -3.85 -3.81 20.74
N ARG A 182 -2.57 -4.21 20.82
CA ARG A 182 -2.12 -5.46 20.18
C ARG A 182 -2.16 -6.64 21.16
N GLY A 183 -2.79 -7.74 20.74
CA GLY A 183 -2.88 -9.02 21.46
C GLY A 183 -1.52 -9.60 21.87
N SER A 184 -1.53 -10.55 22.81
CA SER A 184 -0.37 -11.09 23.55
C SER A 184 0.96 -11.23 22.81
N ALA A 185 2.05 -10.86 23.52
CA ALA A 185 3.46 -10.97 23.13
C ALA A 185 3.81 -10.37 21.75
N VAL A 186 3.82 -9.04 21.67
CA VAL A 186 4.27 -8.34 20.47
C VAL A 186 5.79 -8.38 20.41
N TYR A 187 6.34 -9.02 19.38
CA TYR A 187 7.73 -8.85 19.00
C TYR A 187 7.91 -7.43 18.51
N GLN A 188 8.77 -6.69 19.18
CA GLN A 188 9.10 -5.33 18.81
C GLN A 188 10.49 -5.32 18.20
N THR A 189 10.67 -4.53 17.14
CA THR A 189 11.92 -4.47 16.40
C THR A 189 12.51 -3.08 16.49
N VAL A 190 13.81 -3.04 16.77
CA VAL A 190 14.63 -1.84 16.74
C VAL A 190 15.62 -2.00 15.61
N GLN A 191 15.68 -1.02 14.73
CA GLN A 191 16.72 -0.90 13.73
C GLN A 191 17.58 0.31 14.05
N TYR A 192 18.89 0.16 13.99
CA TYR A 192 19.83 1.25 14.13
C TYR A 192 20.83 1.23 12.99
N ASN A 193 21.18 2.41 12.50
CA ASN A 193 22.19 2.59 11.48
C ASN A 193 23.35 3.39 12.04
N SER A 194 24.55 2.91 11.78
CA SER A 194 25.78 3.47 12.34
C SER A 194 26.89 3.51 11.31
N ASN A 195 27.87 4.38 11.57
CA ASN A 195 29.11 4.48 10.81
C ASN A 195 30.30 4.34 11.78
N ALA A 196 30.97 3.19 11.73
CA ALA A 196 32.08 2.82 12.61
C ALA A 196 31.78 3.02 14.10
N PHE A 197 30.54 2.80 14.54
CA PHE A 197 30.11 3.07 15.90
C PHE A 197 30.66 2.02 16.87
N THR A 198 31.30 2.51 17.92
CA THR A 198 31.75 1.72 19.07
C THR A 198 31.12 2.29 20.33
N GLY A 199 30.37 1.45 21.04
CA GLY A 199 29.57 1.87 22.18
C GLY A 199 28.44 0.91 22.48
N ASN A 200 27.57 1.29 23.42
CA ASN A 200 26.46 0.47 23.87
C ASN A 200 25.13 1.15 23.56
N ILE A 201 24.19 0.39 23.01
CA ILE A 201 22.80 0.83 22.82
C ILE A 201 21.96 0.04 23.82
N GLN A 202 21.36 0.72 24.79
CA GLN A 202 20.47 0.12 25.77
C GLN A 202 19.03 0.48 25.43
N LEU A 203 18.17 -0.52 25.28
CA LEU A 203 16.74 -0.33 25.25
C LEU A 203 16.22 -0.30 26.67
N GLN A 204 15.66 0.84 27.06
CA GLN A 204 15.03 1.00 28.36
C GLN A 204 13.52 1.18 28.20
N ALA A 205 12.77 0.53 29.07
CA ALA A 205 11.32 0.58 29.02
C ALA A 205 10.74 0.86 30.41
N SER A 206 9.53 1.43 30.43
CA SER A 206 8.76 1.67 31.65
C SER A 206 7.31 1.23 31.48
N MET A 207 6.73 0.79 32.60
CA MET A 207 5.30 0.50 32.73
C MET A 207 4.56 1.60 33.50
N ASP A 208 5.25 2.69 33.87
CA ASP A 208 4.65 3.79 34.60
C ASP A 208 3.47 4.40 33.83
N ALA A 209 2.39 4.69 34.53
CA ALA A 209 1.15 5.19 33.97
C ALA A 209 1.11 6.73 33.87
N LYS A 210 2.13 7.42 34.40
CA LYS A 210 2.24 8.88 34.35
C LYS A 210 2.39 9.40 32.91
N SER A 211 1.80 10.57 32.64
CA SER A 211 1.94 11.28 31.35
C SER A 211 3.36 11.79 31.09
N VAL A 212 4.15 11.97 32.15
CA VAL A 212 5.59 12.21 32.10
C VAL A 212 6.25 11.16 32.97
N VAL A 213 6.99 10.24 32.36
CA VAL A 213 7.65 9.14 33.06
C VAL A 213 8.97 9.64 33.64
N ASP A 214 9.19 9.43 34.93
CA ASP A 214 10.43 9.82 35.61
C ASP A 214 11.62 9.05 35.03
N SER A 215 12.79 9.69 34.91
CA SER A 215 13.99 9.06 34.37
C SER A 215 14.44 7.80 35.12
N ASN A 216 14.06 7.68 36.39
CA ASN A 216 14.36 6.54 37.26
C ASN A 216 13.35 5.39 37.12
N SER A 217 12.20 5.63 36.48
CA SER A 217 11.16 4.61 36.24
C SER A 217 11.46 3.70 35.04
N PHE A 218 12.60 3.91 34.36
CA PHE A 218 13.01 3.12 33.21
C PHE A 218 14.00 2.00 33.61
N THR A 219 13.73 0.79 33.15
CA THR A 219 14.61 -0.37 33.32
C THR A 219 15.17 -0.84 31.98
N THR A 220 16.39 -1.38 31.97
CA THR A 220 17.02 -1.91 30.76
C THR A 220 16.45 -3.29 30.43
N ILE A 221 15.87 -3.44 29.24
CA ILE A 221 15.27 -4.70 28.75
C ILE A 221 16.22 -5.45 27.83
N SER A 222 16.92 -4.72 26.98
CA SER A 222 17.86 -5.29 26.01
C SER A 222 19.03 -4.34 25.81
N TYR A 223 20.16 -4.88 25.39
CA TYR A 223 21.35 -4.12 25.07
C TYR A 223 22.01 -4.69 23.81
N ALA A 224 22.59 -3.81 23.01
CA ALA A 224 23.43 -4.16 21.88
C ALA A 224 24.81 -3.54 22.09
N ASN A 225 25.83 -4.40 22.23
CA ASN A 225 27.22 -3.99 22.31
C ASN A 225 27.75 -3.87 20.88
N CYS A 226 28.12 -2.66 20.47
CA CYS A 226 28.62 -2.39 19.13
C CYS A 226 30.13 -2.20 19.20
N ALA A 227 30.87 -3.03 18.46
CA ALA A 227 32.32 -2.91 18.29
C ALA A 227 32.61 -2.66 16.81
N ASN A 228 32.85 -1.39 16.45
CA ASN A 228 33.10 -0.95 15.07
C ASN A 228 32.00 -1.41 14.09
N VAL A 229 30.75 -1.15 14.44
CA VAL A 229 29.59 -1.55 13.62
C VAL A 229 29.30 -0.47 12.59
N SER A 230 29.11 -0.90 11.34
CA SER A 230 28.72 -0.07 10.21
C SER A 230 27.51 -0.66 9.50
N GLY A 231 26.66 0.21 8.98
CA GLY A 231 25.44 -0.19 8.29
C GLY A 231 24.24 -0.38 9.20
N SER A 232 23.19 -0.99 8.65
CA SER A 232 21.90 -1.19 9.33
C SER A 232 21.89 -2.51 10.07
N ASN A 233 21.71 -2.44 11.39
CA ASN A 233 21.57 -3.60 12.26
C ASN A 233 20.23 -3.53 13.00
N TYR A 234 19.77 -4.67 13.49
CA TYR A 234 18.51 -4.74 14.22
C TYR A 234 18.62 -5.69 15.42
N PHE A 235 17.76 -5.45 16.40
CA PHE A 235 17.49 -6.42 17.46
C PHE A 235 16.00 -6.45 17.76
N ASN A 236 15.55 -7.63 18.18
CA ASN A 236 14.16 -7.86 18.56
C ASN A 236 14.07 -8.02 20.08
N PHE A 237 12.96 -7.59 20.65
CA PHE A 237 12.63 -7.83 22.05
C PHE A 237 11.14 -8.10 22.20
N GLN A 238 10.78 -8.76 23.30
CA GLN A 238 9.40 -9.11 23.60
C GLN A 238 8.94 -8.38 24.85
N GLY A 239 7.72 -7.85 24.80
CA GLY A 239 7.09 -7.25 25.98
C GLY A 239 6.05 -6.21 25.60
N LYS A 240 5.22 -5.83 26.57
CA LYS A 240 4.29 -4.70 26.44
C LYS A 240 4.73 -3.62 27.42
N TYR A 241 5.12 -2.48 26.89
CA TYR A 241 5.62 -1.35 27.67
C TYR A 241 4.82 -0.11 27.33
N ARG A 242 4.61 0.78 28.30
CA ARG A 242 3.86 2.03 28.08
C ARG A 242 4.76 3.10 27.48
N ALA A 243 6.04 3.10 27.86
CA ALA A 243 7.07 3.98 27.34
C ALA A 243 8.34 3.20 27.04
N VAL A 244 8.96 3.49 25.90
CA VAL A 244 10.28 2.99 25.50
C VAL A 244 11.20 4.17 25.20
N ARG A 245 12.47 4.08 25.64
CA ARG A 245 13.54 5.01 25.30
C ARG A 245 14.83 4.27 24.98
N PHE A 246 15.67 4.88 24.17
CA PHE A 246 17.00 4.37 23.86
C PHE A 246 18.06 5.14 24.62
N LYS A 247 18.90 4.45 25.39
CA LYS A 247 20.11 4.99 25.99
C LYS A 247 21.33 4.54 25.21
N VAL A 248 21.87 5.44 24.40
CA VAL A 248 23.09 5.19 23.63
C VAL A 248 24.26 5.75 24.42
N SER A 249 25.32 4.99 24.59
CA SER A 249 26.59 5.39 25.20
C SER A 249 27.69 5.20 24.18
N GLN A 250 28.20 6.31 23.65
CA GLN A 250 29.19 6.32 22.58
C GLN A 250 30.61 6.36 23.13
N ILE A 251 31.51 5.55 22.57
CA ILE A 251 32.96 5.63 22.81
C ILE A 251 33.65 6.26 21.58
N SER A 252 33.29 5.82 20.38
CA SER A 252 33.77 6.38 19.11
C SER A 252 32.80 6.10 17.94
N GLY A 253 33.01 6.75 16.80
CA GLY A 253 32.15 6.63 15.61
C GLY A 253 30.88 7.48 15.69
N GLN A 254 29.91 7.23 14.81
CA GLN A 254 28.64 7.98 14.77
C GLN A 254 27.43 7.05 14.68
N MET A 255 26.39 7.37 15.45
CA MET A 255 25.06 6.78 15.30
C MET A 255 24.22 7.70 14.41
N ASN A 256 23.69 7.18 13.30
CA ASN A 256 22.98 8.00 12.32
C ASN A 256 21.50 8.12 12.66
N TYR A 257 20.83 6.99 12.82
CA TYR A 257 19.39 6.95 13.13
C TYR A 257 19.01 5.66 13.84
N ILE A 258 17.96 5.76 14.66
CA ILE A 258 17.30 4.64 15.32
C ILE A 258 15.82 4.69 14.97
N TYR A 259 15.32 3.59 14.41
CA TYR A 259 13.91 3.34 14.15
C TYR A 259 13.38 2.27 15.08
N TYR A 260 12.18 2.50 15.59
CA TYR A 260 11.50 1.58 16.48
C TYR A 260 10.12 1.21 15.92
N ARG A 261 9.82 -0.08 15.93
CA ARG A 261 8.53 -0.64 15.56
C ARG A 261 7.95 -1.44 16.74
N PRO A 262 6.84 -0.97 17.34
CA PRO A 262 6.14 -1.69 18.41
C PRO A 262 5.30 -2.86 17.88
#